data_AF-A0A2T1GM60-F1
#
_entry.id   AF-A0A2T1GM60-F1
#
_cell.length_a   1.000
_cell.length_b   1.000
_cell.length_c   1.000
_cell.angle_alpha   90.00
_cell.angle_beta   90.00
_cell.angle_gamma   90.00
#
_symmetry.space_group_name_H-M   'P 1'
#
loop_
_entity.id
_entity.type
_entity.pdbx_description
1 polymer ?
#
loop_
_entity_poly.entity_id
_entity_poly.type
_entity_poly.pdbx_seq_one_letter_code
_entity_poly.pdbx_strand_id
1 'polypeptide(L)'
;MKTWLIGYGIIAPLVIILPAAAIAPTEVSRIAKSVTVAIKTPDERGSGAIIDRNGNTYTVLTAAHVVKKTGSQYTIELSDGQTYPVSARQISPTGNIDLAIVKFQSDRTYPVVKIGNSNDAVEGSLAYVAGFPLATAAISQSVYTFSDGKITANSSKPFSNGYSIVYSCNTLPGMSGGPVLNDRGELIAVHGRGDVQENKATANANVFVKTGFNLGIPANTFVQMAGQMGIRISGQTAPIIATQPRITTADDFFVTAATKFRQGDYPGAIQGFDRAIAAKPNYTAAYIARAEANLYLENGQEVIRDANLALKISPRSSDAYALRGVGKASTGDSQGAFADLDRAIVLNPRNARGYLYRGYTEIQYADPNKAIESINKALTIDPNIGDAYSVRAAAKHLLGDLQGSESDFNRAFQINANSFLAYVYRGYLKVTVGKKEAGLADLAKGISISPNNPLGYNLRGQAYVATQQLDRAIEQFNIALRLKPNYDTVYAYRGIVRMQQKNFQQGLADIEKSLRINPNNEAAYLGRALYYMNQKDFRRSLSDANRAIEINTAAPESYSLRGASYLGLNNRSQAKIEFQKAATLYQKRGDIKNYQDVLTVLRLL
;
A
#
# COMPACT_ATOMS: atom_id res chain seq x y z
N MET A 1 -43.75 77.15 4.88
CA MET A 1 -43.38 76.13 5.87
C MET A 1 -42.36 75.18 5.25
N LYS A 2 -41.12 75.15 5.75
CA LYS A 2 -40.09 74.18 5.36
C LYS A 2 -40.21 72.95 6.26
N THR A 3 -40.60 71.80 5.69
CA THR A 3 -40.65 70.51 6.39
C THR A 3 -39.30 69.80 6.25
N TRP A 4 -38.70 69.45 7.39
CA TRP A 4 -37.46 68.68 7.48
C TRP A 4 -37.77 67.18 7.44
N LEU A 5 -37.08 66.44 6.57
CA LEU A 5 -37.02 64.97 6.57
C LEU A 5 -35.90 64.54 7.53
N ILE A 6 -36.26 63.87 8.62
CA ILE A 6 -35.31 63.21 9.54
C ILE A 6 -35.18 61.76 9.07
N GLY A 7 -34.05 61.41 8.46
CA GLY A 7 -33.69 60.03 8.12
C GLY A 7 -33.01 59.35 9.30
N TYR A 8 -33.56 58.23 9.76
CA TYR A 8 -32.90 57.33 10.72
C TYR A 8 -31.89 56.45 9.98
N GLY A 9 -30.60 56.74 10.14
CA GLY A 9 -29.52 55.87 9.69
C GLY A 9 -29.28 54.75 10.71
N ILE A 10 -29.62 53.51 10.35
CA ILE A 10 -29.22 52.31 11.11
C ILE A 10 -27.75 52.03 10.76
N ILE A 11 -26.84 52.31 11.69
CA ILE A 11 -25.45 51.87 11.60
C ILE A 11 -25.39 50.43 12.11
N ALA A 12 -25.39 49.46 11.20
CA ALA A 12 -25.03 48.08 11.53
C ALA A 12 -23.50 47.93 11.40
N PRO A 13 -22.76 47.58 12.46
CA PRO A 13 -21.33 47.35 12.35
C PRO A 13 -21.08 46.12 11.48
N LEU A 14 -20.37 46.31 10.36
CA LEU A 14 -19.90 45.25 9.49
C LEU A 14 -18.72 44.54 10.20
N VAL A 15 -18.99 43.42 10.87
CA VAL A 15 -17.94 42.58 11.46
C VAL A 15 -17.33 41.71 10.36
N ILE A 16 -16.17 42.10 9.85
CA ILE A 16 -15.38 41.27 8.94
C ILE A 16 -14.59 40.27 9.79
N ILE A 17 -15.05 39.03 9.87
CA ILE A 17 -14.29 37.93 10.49
C ILE A 17 -13.28 37.44 9.46
N LEU A 18 -12.02 37.84 9.60
CA LEU A 18 -10.94 37.22 8.82
C LEU A 18 -10.70 35.79 9.36
N PRO A 19 -10.58 34.77 8.51
CA PRO A 19 -10.21 33.44 8.96
C PRO A 19 -8.84 33.48 9.64
N ALA A 20 -8.71 32.82 10.79
CA ALA A 20 -7.43 32.72 11.49
C ALA A 20 -6.39 32.06 10.57
N ALA A 21 -5.26 32.72 10.36
CA ALA A 21 -4.22 32.27 9.43
C ALA A 21 -3.56 30.97 9.90
N ALA A 22 -3.26 30.07 8.96
CA ALA A 22 -2.41 28.91 9.21
C ALA A 22 -1.03 29.36 9.74
N ILE A 23 -0.46 28.59 10.66
CA ILE A 23 0.87 28.86 11.22
C ILE A 23 1.93 28.01 10.51
N ALA A 24 3.21 28.37 10.67
CA ALA A 24 4.30 27.62 10.05
C ALA A 24 4.34 26.17 10.59
N PRO A 25 4.67 25.15 9.75
CA PRO A 25 4.78 23.76 10.22
C PRO A 25 5.75 23.55 11.38
N THR A 26 6.81 24.37 11.44
CA THR A 26 7.76 24.40 12.56
C THR A 26 7.14 24.88 13.86
N GLU A 27 6.16 25.79 13.78
CA GLU A 27 5.37 26.24 14.93
C GLU A 27 4.40 25.15 15.39
N VAL A 28 3.70 24.51 14.46
CA VAL A 28 2.84 23.35 14.77
C VAL A 28 3.65 22.26 15.47
N SER A 29 4.87 21.98 14.98
CA SER A 29 5.78 21.01 15.59
C SER A 29 6.18 21.38 17.02
N ARG A 30 6.41 22.67 17.29
CA ARG A 30 6.72 23.16 18.65
C ARG A 30 5.54 22.97 19.59
N ILE A 31 4.35 23.37 19.17
CA ILE A 31 3.10 23.15 19.91
C ILE A 31 2.95 21.66 20.20
N ALA A 32 2.97 20.83 19.16
CA ALA A 32 2.84 19.37 19.25
C ALA A 32 3.83 18.77 20.26
N LYS A 33 5.10 19.15 20.19
CA LYS A 33 6.14 18.64 21.10
C LYS A 33 5.86 18.99 22.55
N SER A 34 5.37 20.20 22.80
CA SER A 34 5.11 20.69 24.16
C SER A 34 3.86 20.11 24.83
N VAL A 35 2.88 19.65 24.03
CA VAL A 35 1.60 19.13 24.53
C VAL A 35 1.51 17.61 24.49
N THR A 36 2.43 16.93 23.81
CA THR A 36 2.43 15.47 23.68
C THR A 36 3.17 14.84 24.85
N VAL A 37 2.58 13.80 25.43
CA VAL A 37 3.20 12.99 26.49
C VAL A 37 3.39 11.55 26.04
N ALA A 38 4.38 10.88 26.62
CA ALA A 38 4.51 9.43 26.53
C ALA A 38 3.80 8.79 27.73
N ILE A 39 2.98 7.78 27.47
CA ILE A 39 2.31 6.97 28.51
C ILE A 39 2.99 5.62 28.52
N LYS A 40 3.61 5.25 29.64
CA LYS A 40 4.48 4.08 29.73
C LYS A 40 3.99 3.11 30.80
N THR A 41 4.12 1.82 30.50
CA THR A 41 4.24 0.74 31.48
C THR A 41 5.61 0.08 31.29
N PRO A 42 6.03 -0.88 32.12
CA PRO A 42 7.27 -1.63 31.89
C PRO A 42 7.34 -2.29 30.50
N ASP A 43 6.20 -2.77 29.99
CA ASP A 43 6.13 -3.61 28.79
C ASP A 43 5.55 -2.89 27.56
N GLU A 44 4.76 -1.83 27.76
CA GLU A 44 4.01 -1.15 26.70
C GLU A 44 4.21 0.36 26.74
N ARG A 45 4.07 0.99 25.57
CA ARG A 45 4.10 2.45 25.44
C ARG A 45 2.99 2.92 24.53
N GLY A 46 2.45 4.09 24.87
CA GLY A 46 1.58 4.88 24.03
C GLY A 46 1.89 6.37 24.20
N SER A 47 1.02 7.19 23.64
CA SER A 47 1.12 8.64 23.66
C SER A 47 -0.17 9.27 24.17
N GLY A 48 -0.12 10.55 24.50
CA GLY A 48 -1.29 11.33 24.93
C GLY A 48 -1.11 12.81 24.60
N ALA A 49 -2.17 13.58 24.72
CA ALA A 49 -2.14 15.04 24.59
C ALA A 49 -2.66 15.72 25.87
N ILE A 50 -1.95 16.71 26.38
CA ILE A 50 -2.40 17.53 27.51
C ILE A 50 -3.51 18.46 27.02
N ILE A 51 -4.73 18.25 27.49
CA ILE A 51 -5.95 18.94 27.02
C ILE A 51 -6.58 19.88 28.06
N ASP A 52 -6.17 19.78 29.33
CA ASP A 52 -6.66 20.66 30.39
C ASP A 52 -5.69 20.70 31.58
N ARG A 53 -5.80 21.78 32.38
CA ARG A 53 -5.14 21.95 33.67
C ARG A 53 -6.08 22.61 34.67
N ASN A 54 -6.27 21.98 35.83
CA ASN A 54 -6.98 22.52 36.98
C ASN A 54 -6.08 22.50 38.22
N GLY A 55 -5.60 23.67 38.64
CA GLY A 55 -4.55 23.79 39.65
C GLY A 55 -3.30 23.03 39.23
N ASN A 56 -2.84 22.10 40.08
CA ASN A 56 -1.68 21.26 39.78
C ASN A 56 -2.08 19.94 39.09
N THR A 57 -3.36 19.73 38.81
CA THR A 57 -3.83 18.52 38.11
C THR A 57 -3.94 18.77 36.61
N TYR A 58 -3.25 17.96 35.84
CA TYR A 58 -3.30 17.95 34.37
C TYR A 58 -4.16 16.81 33.86
N THR A 59 -4.87 17.06 32.78
CA THR A 59 -5.70 16.08 32.07
C THR A 59 -5.07 15.77 30.72
N VAL A 60 -4.82 14.48 30.49
CA VAL A 60 -4.31 13.94 29.24
C VAL A 60 -5.40 13.16 28.54
N LEU A 61 -5.64 13.45 27.27
CA LEU A 61 -6.48 12.65 26.39
C LEU A 61 -5.62 11.63 25.65
N THR A 62 -6.06 10.38 25.62
CA THR A 62 -5.36 9.27 24.95
C THR A 62 -6.37 8.26 24.41
N ALA A 63 -5.88 7.26 23.68
CA ALA A 63 -6.69 6.13 23.25
C ALA A 63 -6.90 5.16 24.42
N ALA A 64 -8.09 4.59 24.57
CA ALA A 64 -8.40 3.71 25.71
C ALA A 64 -7.50 2.47 25.75
N HIS A 65 -7.15 1.92 24.59
CA HIS A 65 -6.26 0.76 24.51
C HIS A 65 -4.83 1.03 25.00
N VAL A 66 -4.40 2.29 25.12
CA VAL A 66 -3.09 2.67 25.68
C VAL A 66 -3.07 2.47 27.21
N VAL A 67 -4.24 2.54 27.85
CA VAL A 67 -4.41 2.51 29.31
C VAL A 67 -5.33 1.38 29.78
N LYS A 68 -5.41 0.28 29.01
CA LYS A 68 -6.33 -0.84 29.24
C LYS A 68 -5.84 -1.89 30.25
N LYS A 69 -4.54 -1.90 30.60
CA LYS A 69 -3.91 -3.00 31.37
C LYS A 69 -4.21 -2.84 32.86
N THR A 70 -5.15 -3.64 33.35
CA THR A 70 -5.53 -3.65 34.77
C THR A 70 -4.34 -4.00 35.67
N GLY A 71 -4.19 -3.30 36.79
CA GLY A 71 -3.13 -3.54 37.77
C GLY A 71 -1.73 -3.02 37.39
N SER A 72 -1.55 -2.42 36.21
CA SER A 72 -0.27 -1.81 35.82
C SER A 72 -0.08 -0.42 36.44
N GLN A 73 1.16 -0.11 36.81
CA GLN A 73 1.57 1.24 37.16
C GLN A 73 1.92 1.99 35.87
N TYR A 74 1.20 3.07 35.60
CA TYR A 74 1.44 3.91 34.45
C TYR A 74 2.34 5.08 34.83
N THR A 75 3.17 5.52 33.88
CA THR A 75 3.97 6.73 34.04
C THR A 75 3.74 7.66 32.84
N ILE A 76 3.49 8.93 33.13
CA ILE A 76 3.47 9.99 32.11
C ILE A 76 4.86 10.61 32.06
N GLU A 77 5.48 10.61 30.88
CA GLU A 77 6.73 11.30 30.62
C GLU A 77 6.52 12.45 29.64
N LEU A 78 7.07 13.61 29.94
CA LEU A 78 6.94 14.82 29.13
C LEU A 78 8.22 15.12 28.35
N SER A 79 8.14 16.10 27.44
CA SER A 79 9.25 16.50 26.57
C SER A 79 10.49 17.02 27.30
N ASP A 80 10.36 17.42 28.56
CA ASP A 80 11.47 17.85 29.44
C ASP A 80 12.10 16.68 30.22
N GLY A 81 11.66 15.44 29.97
CA GLY A 81 12.15 14.22 30.62
C GLY A 81 11.57 13.97 32.01
N GLN A 82 10.68 14.84 32.52
CA GLN A 82 10.02 14.59 33.81
C GLN A 82 9.02 13.46 33.71
N THR A 83 8.93 12.68 34.77
CA THR A 83 8.04 11.53 34.86
C THR A 83 7.09 11.66 36.04
N TYR A 84 5.83 11.27 35.83
CA TYR A 84 4.77 11.36 36.83
C TYR A 84 4.04 10.02 36.93
N PRO A 85 3.96 9.41 38.12
CA PRO A 85 3.22 8.17 38.31
C PRO A 85 1.71 8.41 38.18
N VAL A 86 1.02 7.43 37.61
CA VAL A 86 -0.43 7.42 37.39
C VAL A 86 -1.00 6.11 37.91
N SER A 87 -1.91 6.23 38.86
CA SER A 87 -2.69 5.10 39.39
C SER A 87 -3.97 4.86 38.59
N ALA A 88 -4.55 3.67 38.72
CA ALA A 88 -5.80 3.31 38.04
C ALA A 88 -6.97 4.26 38.34
N ARG A 89 -7.00 4.90 39.52
CA ARG A 89 -8.04 5.87 39.91
C ARG A 89 -7.99 7.17 39.11
N GLN A 90 -6.84 7.46 38.50
CA GLN A 90 -6.62 8.64 37.67
C GLN A 90 -6.90 8.37 36.19
N ILE A 91 -7.34 7.16 35.85
CA ILE A 91 -7.66 6.74 34.49
C ILE A 91 -9.19 6.60 34.38
N SER A 92 -9.78 7.23 33.37
CA SER A 92 -11.21 7.18 33.11
C SER A 92 -11.46 6.83 31.64
N PRO A 93 -11.70 5.54 31.30
CA PRO A 93 -12.11 5.16 29.97
C PRO A 93 -13.52 5.68 29.69
N THR A 94 -13.78 6.01 28.43
CA THR A 94 -15.02 6.68 28.03
C THR A 94 -16.15 5.71 27.62
N GLY A 95 -16.00 4.41 27.91
CA GLY A 95 -16.97 3.35 27.61
C GLY A 95 -16.69 2.66 26.28
N ASN A 96 -17.66 2.67 25.36
CA ASN A 96 -17.59 1.96 24.07
C ASN A 96 -16.71 2.67 23.01
N ILE A 97 -16.15 3.81 23.34
CA ILE A 97 -15.25 4.59 22.48
C ILE A 97 -13.82 4.34 22.95
N ASP A 98 -12.89 4.19 22.02
CA ASP A 98 -11.47 3.94 22.30
C ASP A 98 -10.75 5.22 22.73
N LEU A 99 -11.34 5.98 23.65
CA LEU A 99 -10.79 7.15 24.31
C LEU A 99 -10.74 6.94 25.82
N ALA A 100 -9.69 7.45 26.43
CA ALA A 100 -9.55 7.55 27.87
C ALA A 100 -8.94 8.88 28.28
N ILE A 101 -9.27 9.29 29.50
CA ILE A 101 -8.65 10.42 30.18
C ILE A 101 -7.68 9.88 31.22
N VAL A 102 -6.52 10.50 31.32
CA VAL A 102 -5.52 10.23 32.36
C VAL A 102 -5.20 11.53 33.10
N LYS A 103 -5.16 11.50 34.43
CA LYS A 103 -4.79 12.66 35.24
C LYS A 103 -3.44 12.47 35.93
N PHE A 104 -2.60 13.50 35.95
CA PHE A 104 -1.38 13.54 36.75
C PHE A 104 -1.25 14.87 37.48
N GLN A 105 -0.42 14.92 38.51
CA GLN A 105 -0.16 16.13 39.29
C GLN A 105 1.25 16.64 39.02
N SER A 106 1.39 17.95 38.84
CA SER A 106 2.68 18.61 38.72
C SER A 106 2.59 20.07 39.16
N ASP A 107 3.61 20.53 39.87
CA ASP A 107 3.81 21.94 40.22
C ASP A 107 4.46 22.73 39.07
N ARG A 108 4.98 22.03 38.06
CA ARG A 108 5.51 22.65 36.83
C ARG A 108 4.35 23.07 35.93
N THR A 109 4.60 24.09 35.12
CA THR A 109 3.65 24.57 34.11
C THR A 109 3.93 23.94 32.76
N TYR A 110 2.96 23.20 32.23
CA TYR A 110 3.00 22.59 30.91
C TYR A 110 1.93 23.19 30.00
N PRO A 111 2.22 23.41 28.70
CA PRO A 111 1.23 23.88 27.74
C PRO A 111 0.07 22.90 27.59
N VAL A 112 -1.11 23.45 27.36
CA VAL A 112 -2.34 22.72 27.06
C VAL A 112 -2.68 22.93 25.59
N VAL A 113 -3.01 21.86 24.87
CA VAL A 113 -3.39 21.95 23.46
C VAL A 113 -4.76 22.61 23.32
N LYS A 114 -4.88 23.55 22.38
CA LYS A 114 -6.18 24.10 22.01
C LYS A 114 -7.00 23.03 21.28
N ILE A 115 -8.24 22.81 21.70
CA ILE A 115 -9.14 21.89 21.00
C ILE A 115 -9.71 22.60 19.76
N GLY A 116 -9.52 21.99 18.59
CA GLY A 116 -10.06 22.45 17.32
C GLY A 116 -11.40 21.78 16.99
N ASN A 117 -12.03 22.25 15.92
CA ASN A 117 -13.26 21.65 15.41
C ASN A 117 -12.92 20.53 14.41
N SER A 118 -13.21 19.29 14.79
CA SER A 118 -12.98 18.12 13.92
C SER A 118 -13.80 18.13 12.63
N ASN A 119 -14.84 18.95 12.52
CA ASN A 119 -15.61 19.08 11.29
C ASN A 119 -14.82 19.83 10.19
N ASP A 120 -13.83 20.63 10.56
CA ASP A 120 -12.97 21.37 9.62
C ASP A 120 -11.90 20.46 8.99
N ALA A 121 -11.73 19.24 9.52
CA ALA A 121 -10.85 18.23 8.95
C ALA A 121 -11.51 17.61 7.72
N VAL A 122 -11.41 18.28 6.58
CA VAL A 122 -11.90 17.84 5.27
C VAL A 122 -10.76 17.33 4.38
N GLU A 123 -11.07 16.53 3.35
CA GLU A 123 -10.05 16.00 2.44
C GLU A 123 -9.11 17.10 1.91
N GLY A 124 -7.81 16.85 1.99
CA GLY A 124 -6.76 17.75 1.50
C GLY A 124 -6.23 18.70 2.57
N SER A 125 -6.96 18.91 3.67
CA SER A 125 -6.47 19.68 4.83
C SER A 125 -5.20 19.06 5.41
N LEU A 126 -4.27 19.89 5.85
CA LEU A 126 -3.04 19.43 6.51
C LEU A 126 -3.37 18.79 7.87
N ALA A 127 -2.67 17.71 8.16
CA ALA A 127 -2.73 17.01 9.43
C ALA A 127 -1.32 16.74 9.94
N TYR A 128 -1.12 16.90 11.24
CA TYR A 128 0.15 16.66 11.90
C TYR A 128 -0.07 15.69 13.05
N VAL A 129 0.67 14.58 13.07
CA VAL A 129 0.63 13.62 14.18
C VAL A 129 1.92 13.65 14.95
N ALA A 130 1.79 13.74 16.27
CA ALA A 130 2.89 13.62 17.20
C ALA A 130 2.70 12.44 18.16
N GLY A 131 3.82 11.85 18.58
CA GLY A 131 3.79 10.72 19.49
C GLY A 131 5.18 10.15 19.77
N PHE A 132 5.21 9.11 20.58
CA PHE A 132 6.43 8.44 21.05
C PHE A 132 6.43 6.99 20.55
N PRO A 133 7.10 6.69 19.42
CA PRO A 133 7.14 5.35 18.88
C PRO A 133 7.90 4.37 19.77
N LEU A 134 7.57 3.09 19.64
CA LEU A 134 8.32 1.98 20.23
C LEU A 134 9.74 1.95 19.67
N ALA A 135 10.68 1.46 20.49
CA ALA A 135 12.04 1.22 20.04
C ALA A 135 12.04 0.20 18.88
N THR A 136 12.90 0.42 17.90
CA THR A 136 13.08 -0.48 16.76
C THR A 136 14.51 -1.03 16.75
N ALA A 137 14.79 -2.02 15.91
CA ALA A 137 16.15 -2.54 15.74
C ALA A 137 17.17 -1.46 15.30
N ALA A 138 16.71 -0.36 14.70
CA ALA A 138 17.56 0.75 14.24
C ALA A 138 17.57 1.96 15.22
N ILE A 139 16.56 2.10 16.08
CA ILE A 139 16.42 3.21 17.04
C ILE A 139 16.12 2.59 18.40
N SER A 140 17.15 2.48 19.24
CA SER A 140 17.08 1.81 20.55
C SER A 140 16.33 2.61 21.63
N GLN A 141 15.99 3.87 21.35
CA GLN A 141 15.27 4.75 22.28
C GLN A 141 14.00 5.32 21.64
N SER A 142 12.95 5.42 22.45
CA SER A 142 11.67 6.04 22.06
C SER A 142 11.86 7.56 21.92
N VAL A 143 12.11 8.03 20.70
CA VAL A 143 12.30 9.47 20.40
C VAL A 143 11.00 10.09 19.92
N TYR A 144 10.63 11.24 20.47
CA TYR A 144 9.51 12.05 19.99
C TYR A 144 9.50 12.13 18.45
N THR A 145 8.37 11.79 17.86
CA THR A 145 8.16 11.79 16.41
C THR A 145 7.05 12.77 16.05
N PHE A 146 7.31 13.57 15.03
CA PHE A 146 6.37 14.49 14.43
C PHE A 146 6.29 14.19 12.93
N SER A 147 5.08 13.98 12.42
CA SER A 147 4.84 13.62 11.03
C SER A 147 3.71 14.46 10.46
N ASP A 148 3.89 14.97 9.25
CA ASP A 148 2.85 15.65 8.50
C ASP A 148 2.17 14.69 7.50
N GLY A 149 0.99 15.10 7.04
CA GLY A 149 0.20 14.41 6.04
C GLY A 149 -1.05 15.23 5.72
N LYS A 150 -2.01 14.60 5.06
CA LYS A 150 -3.30 15.21 4.75
C LYS A 150 -4.44 14.39 5.29
N ILE A 151 -5.54 15.05 5.62
CA ILE A 151 -6.83 14.41 5.81
C ILE A 151 -7.25 13.80 4.47
N THR A 152 -7.65 12.54 4.50
CA THR A 152 -8.11 11.76 3.35
C THR A 152 -9.63 11.62 3.36
N ALA A 153 -10.22 11.49 4.55
CA ALA A 153 -11.66 11.35 4.73
C ALA A 153 -12.06 11.72 6.16
N ASN A 154 -13.29 12.20 6.35
CA ASN A 154 -13.91 12.43 7.65
C ASN A 154 -15.34 11.90 7.63
N SER A 155 -15.45 10.63 8.01
CA SER A 155 -16.71 9.88 8.00
C SER A 155 -17.74 10.51 8.93
N SER A 156 -18.95 10.50 8.43
CA SER A 156 -20.18 10.99 9.03
C SER A 156 -20.69 10.05 10.12
N LYS A 157 -20.43 8.75 9.94
CA LYS A 157 -20.73 7.68 10.88
C LYS A 157 -19.42 7.11 11.43
N PRO A 158 -19.22 7.04 12.75
CA PRO A 158 -18.06 6.38 13.33
C PRO A 158 -18.05 4.89 12.94
N PHE A 159 -16.87 4.32 12.64
CA PHE A 159 -16.76 2.92 12.20
C PHE A 159 -16.99 1.94 13.36
N SER A 160 -16.02 1.88 14.25
CA SER A 160 -16.02 1.14 15.52
C SER A 160 -15.22 1.97 16.52
N ASN A 161 -15.58 1.89 17.80
CA ASN A 161 -14.90 2.56 18.90
C ASN A 161 -14.64 4.07 18.71
N GLY A 162 -15.47 4.77 17.91
CA GLY A 162 -15.42 6.22 17.73
C GLY A 162 -14.51 6.76 16.61
N TYR A 163 -13.80 5.91 15.87
CA TYR A 163 -12.95 6.36 14.75
C TYR A 163 -13.78 6.89 13.58
N SER A 164 -13.40 8.05 13.02
CA SER A 164 -14.06 8.60 11.82
C SER A 164 -13.16 9.42 10.89
N ILE A 165 -12.00 9.91 11.36
CA ILE A 165 -11.07 10.69 10.55
C ILE A 165 -9.97 9.77 10.00
N VAL A 166 -9.67 9.91 8.72
CA VAL A 166 -8.63 9.16 8.00
C VAL A 166 -7.59 10.12 7.45
N TYR A 167 -6.31 9.81 7.60
CA TYR A 167 -5.22 10.70 7.17
C TYR A 167 -3.92 9.97 6.84
N SER A 168 -3.07 10.61 6.03
CA SER A 168 -1.90 10.00 5.40
C SER A 168 -0.56 10.18 6.14
N CYS A 169 -0.58 10.62 7.40
CA CYS A 169 0.66 10.89 8.15
C CYS A 169 1.50 9.62 8.38
N ASN A 170 2.82 9.72 8.32
CA ASN A 170 3.69 8.57 8.63
C ASN A 170 3.82 8.37 10.14
N THR A 171 3.01 7.48 10.72
CA THR A 171 3.11 7.14 12.15
C THR A 171 3.79 5.78 12.38
N LEU A 172 4.17 5.48 13.62
CA LEU A 172 4.82 4.23 14.03
C LEU A 172 4.11 3.63 15.26
N PRO A 173 4.24 2.33 15.52
CA PRO A 173 3.73 1.71 16.75
C PRO A 173 4.18 2.47 18.00
N GLY A 174 3.31 2.63 18.99
CA GLY A 174 3.57 3.44 20.20
C GLY A 174 3.10 4.90 20.11
N MET A 175 2.85 5.42 18.90
CA MET A 175 2.29 6.76 18.74
C MET A 175 0.78 6.84 19.04
N SER A 176 0.10 5.70 19.24
CA SER A 176 -1.33 5.66 19.56
C SER A 176 -1.64 6.44 20.84
N GLY A 177 -2.75 7.18 20.81
CA GLY A 177 -3.16 8.16 21.81
C GLY A 177 -2.59 9.57 21.63
N GLY A 178 -1.61 9.76 20.74
CA GLY A 178 -1.01 11.07 20.47
C GLY A 178 -1.94 12.05 19.73
N PRO A 179 -1.64 13.36 19.74
CA PRO A 179 -2.48 14.35 19.08
C PRO A 179 -2.38 14.30 17.56
N VAL A 180 -3.52 14.49 16.89
CA VAL A 180 -3.62 14.89 15.48
C VAL A 180 -4.01 16.37 15.45
N LEU A 181 -3.13 17.21 14.92
CA LEU A 181 -3.29 18.66 14.88
C LEU A 181 -3.59 19.16 13.45
N ASN A 182 -4.35 20.24 13.35
CA ASN A 182 -4.48 21.00 12.10
C ASN A 182 -3.30 21.96 11.88
N ASP A 183 -3.34 22.73 10.78
CA ASP A 183 -2.38 23.77 10.42
C ASP A 183 -2.40 25.03 11.31
N ARG A 184 -3.26 25.05 12.33
CA ARG A 184 -3.30 26.05 13.41
C ARG A 184 -2.73 25.51 14.73
N GLY A 185 -2.27 24.26 14.76
CA GLY A 185 -1.79 23.60 15.98
C GLY A 185 -2.90 23.17 16.95
N GLU A 186 -4.15 23.11 16.47
CA GLU A 186 -5.31 22.74 17.27
C GLU A 186 -5.61 21.24 17.14
N LEU A 187 -5.98 20.60 18.25
CA LEU A 187 -6.33 19.18 18.30
C LEU A 187 -7.63 18.90 17.54
N ILE A 188 -7.54 18.16 16.43
CA ILE A 188 -8.69 17.76 15.62
C ILE A 188 -9.03 16.28 15.78
N ALA A 189 -8.09 15.44 16.20
CA ALA A 189 -8.34 14.04 16.52
C ALA A 189 -7.31 13.49 17.51
N VAL A 190 -7.64 12.38 18.15
CA VAL A 190 -6.69 11.52 18.86
C VAL A 190 -6.25 10.43 17.89
N HIS A 191 -4.94 10.35 17.62
CA HIS A 191 -4.39 9.28 16.80
C HIS A 191 -4.64 7.98 17.56
N GLY A 192 -5.27 6.99 16.92
CA GLY A 192 -5.45 5.71 17.57
C GLY A 192 -4.81 4.61 16.75
N ARG A 193 -5.64 3.72 16.23
CA ARG A 193 -5.17 2.62 15.39
C ARG A 193 -4.53 3.19 14.12
N GLY A 194 -3.20 3.10 14.06
CA GLY A 194 -2.51 3.04 12.78
C GLY A 194 -3.08 1.88 11.98
N ASP A 195 -2.90 1.92 10.66
CA ASP A 195 -3.29 0.80 9.83
C ASP A 195 -2.41 -0.39 10.13
N VAL A 196 -2.91 -1.26 10.98
CA VAL A 196 -2.19 -2.44 11.41
C VAL A 196 -3.16 -3.60 11.48
N GLN A 197 -2.94 -4.58 10.61
CA GLN A 197 -3.39 -5.94 10.90
C GLN A 197 -2.61 -6.43 12.12
N GLU A 198 -3.28 -6.45 13.28
CA GLU A 198 -2.81 -7.18 14.46
C GLU A 198 -2.94 -8.68 14.16
N ASN A 199 -1.85 -9.33 13.71
CA ASN A 199 -1.83 -10.78 13.57
C ASN A 199 -1.69 -11.42 14.96
N LYS A 200 -2.81 -11.80 15.59
CA LYS A 200 -2.83 -12.50 16.89
C LYS A 200 -2.39 -13.98 16.83
N ALA A 201 -1.77 -14.43 15.74
CA ALA A 201 -1.51 -15.85 15.48
C ALA A 201 -0.04 -16.29 15.62
N THR A 202 0.88 -15.44 16.10
CA THR A 202 2.28 -15.85 16.34
C THR A 202 2.81 -15.30 17.66
N ALA A 203 3.78 -16.03 18.24
CA ALA A 203 4.46 -15.69 19.50
C ALA A 203 5.34 -14.42 19.44
N ASN A 204 5.27 -13.61 18.36
CA ASN A 204 6.00 -12.37 18.19
C ASN A 204 5.04 -11.23 17.81
N ALA A 205 4.59 -10.48 18.82
CA ALA A 205 3.46 -9.54 18.78
C ALA A 205 3.70 -8.16 18.09
N ASN A 206 4.66 -8.01 17.16
CA ASN A 206 5.12 -6.66 16.75
C ASN A 206 5.15 -6.39 15.24
N VAL A 207 4.19 -6.91 14.45
CA VAL A 207 4.21 -6.63 13.01
C VAL A 207 2.90 -6.07 12.47
N PHE A 208 3.06 -5.04 11.64
CA PHE A 208 2.15 -3.90 11.52
C PHE A 208 2.13 -3.45 10.04
N VAL A 209 1.15 -3.90 9.24
CA VAL A 209 1.04 -3.58 7.80
C VAL A 209 0.24 -2.30 7.57
N LYS A 210 0.91 -1.23 7.11
CA LYS A 210 0.25 0.04 6.78
C LYS A 210 -0.15 0.13 5.31
N THR A 211 -1.44 0.30 5.02
CA THR A 211 -1.95 0.64 3.67
C THR A 211 -1.85 2.15 3.35
N GLY A 212 -1.26 2.96 4.26
CA GLY A 212 -1.04 4.39 4.06
C GLY A 212 -2.09 5.31 4.71
N PHE A 213 -3.03 4.76 5.51
CA PHE A 213 -4.14 5.52 6.10
C PHE A 213 -4.27 5.28 7.60
N ASN A 214 -4.05 6.29 8.44
CA ASN A 214 -4.27 6.18 9.89
C ASN A 214 -5.69 6.59 10.25
N LEU A 215 -6.19 6.05 11.37
CA LEU A 215 -7.49 6.41 11.92
C LEU A 215 -7.33 7.30 13.15
N GLY A 216 -8.17 8.33 13.21
CA GLY A 216 -8.29 9.24 14.34
C GLY A 216 -9.71 9.26 14.90
N ILE A 217 -9.82 9.37 16.22
CA ILE A 217 -11.08 9.65 16.90
C ILE A 217 -11.24 11.17 16.95
N PRO A 218 -12.32 11.76 16.40
CA PRO A 218 -12.52 13.20 16.40
C PRO A 218 -12.42 13.81 17.81
N ALA A 219 -11.73 14.94 17.93
CA ALA A 219 -11.75 15.75 19.15
C ALA A 219 -13.19 16.17 19.53
N ASN A 220 -14.07 16.42 18.55
CA ASN A 220 -15.49 16.69 18.80
C ASN A 220 -16.19 15.54 19.55
N THR A 221 -15.78 14.29 19.33
CA THR A 221 -16.30 13.13 20.09
C THR A 221 -15.99 13.29 21.56
N PHE A 222 -14.76 13.66 21.91
CA PHE A 222 -14.37 13.92 23.29
C PHE A 222 -15.12 15.11 23.88
N VAL A 223 -15.21 16.23 23.18
CA VAL A 223 -15.91 17.44 23.66
C VAL A 223 -17.38 17.16 23.98
N GLN A 224 -18.06 16.40 23.12
CA GLN A 224 -19.46 16.02 23.34
C GLN A 224 -19.63 15.15 24.60
N MET A 225 -18.76 14.15 24.78
CA MET A 225 -18.78 13.30 25.96
C MET A 225 -18.45 14.08 27.23
N ALA A 226 -17.43 14.93 27.18
CA ALA A 226 -17.07 15.80 28.29
C ALA A 226 -18.24 16.71 28.69
N GLY A 227 -18.95 17.29 27.72
CA GLY A 227 -20.14 18.10 27.96
C GLY A 227 -21.27 17.31 28.63
N GLN A 228 -21.56 16.10 28.14
CA GLN A 228 -22.56 15.20 28.72
C GLN A 228 -22.20 14.72 30.13
N MET A 229 -20.90 14.58 30.42
CA MET A 229 -20.39 14.13 31.72
C MET A 229 -20.11 15.29 32.70
N GLY A 230 -20.40 16.54 32.32
CA GLY A 230 -20.11 17.72 33.15
C GLY A 230 -18.62 17.98 33.37
N ILE A 231 -17.76 17.43 32.51
CA ILE A 231 -16.30 17.63 32.56
C ILE A 231 -15.96 19.02 32.04
N ARG A 232 -15.12 19.74 32.80
CA ARG A 232 -14.57 21.04 32.38
C ARG A 232 -13.34 20.83 31.50
N ILE A 233 -13.19 21.66 30.47
CA ILE A 233 -12.02 21.77 29.61
C ILE A 233 -11.56 23.22 29.65
N SER A 234 -10.28 23.46 29.95
CA SER A 234 -9.70 24.80 30.11
C SER A 234 -10.47 25.67 31.11
N GLY A 235 -10.94 25.05 32.21
CA GLY A 235 -11.72 25.73 33.25
C GLY A 235 -13.17 26.08 32.89
N GLN A 236 -13.64 25.78 31.68
CA GLN A 236 -15.01 26.01 31.23
C GLN A 236 -15.76 24.69 31.01
N THR A 237 -17.08 24.69 31.17
CA THR A 237 -17.90 23.51 30.83
C THR A 237 -17.75 23.23 29.33
N ALA A 238 -17.41 22.00 28.96
CA ALA A 238 -17.27 21.63 27.55
C ALA A 238 -18.61 21.91 26.81
N PRO A 239 -18.58 22.61 25.67
CA PRO A 239 -19.80 22.92 24.94
C PRO A 239 -20.44 21.63 24.44
N ILE A 240 -21.76 21.51 24.60
CA ILE A 240 -22.52 20.45 23.93
C ILE A 240 -22.60 20.81 22.45
N ILE A 241 -21.75 20.19 21.64
CA ILE A 241 -21.79 20.36 20.19
C ILE A 241 -23.01 19.59 19.66
N ALA A 242 -23.95 20.29 19.01
CA ALA A 242 -25.11 19.65 18.39
C ALA A 242 -24.65 18.65 17.32
N THR A 243 -25.06 17.39 17.44
CA THR A 243 -24.85 16.39 16.39
C THR A 243 -25.74 16.74 15.21
N GLN A 244 -25.21 17.46 14.22
CA GLN A 244 -25.89 17.52 12.93
C GLN A 244 -25.84 16.11 12.32
N PRO A 245 -26.99 15.51 11.94
CA PRO A 245 -26.98 14.24 11.23
C PRO A 245 -26.30 14.47 9.89
N ARG A 246 -25.04 14.07 9.78
CA ARG A 246 -24.33 14.11 8.51
C ARG A 246 -24.95 13.02 7.62
N ILE A 247 -25.51 13.45 6.48
CA ILE A 247 -26.04 12.57 5.45
C ILE A 247 -24.90 11.68 4.93
N THR A 248 -25.20 10.48 4.45
CA THR A 248 -24.16 9.62 3.89
C THR A 248 -23.34 10.35 2.82
N THR A 249 -22.04 10.52 3.07
CA THR A 249 -21.14 11.31 2.24
C THR A 249 -20.26 10.43 1.35
N ALA A 250 -19.55 11.05 0.40
CA ALA A 250 -18.48 10.37 -0.34
C ALA A 250 -17.44 9.74 0.60
N ASP A 251 -17.10 10.41 1.70
CA ASP A 251 -16.16 9.95 2.71
C ASP A 251 -16.66 8.66 3.40
N ASP A 252 -17.97 8.53 3.65
CA ASP A 252 -18.54 7.30 4.22
C ASP A 252 -18.35 6.10 3.28
N PHE A 253 -18.60 6.31 1.98
CA PHE A 253 -18.37 5.29 0.97
C PHE A 253 -16.89 4.94 0.87
N PHE A 254 -16.01 5.93 0.87
CA PHE A 254 -14.56 5.75 0.79
C PHE A 254 -14.04 4.91 1.95
N VAL A 255 -14.44 5.21 3.19
CA VAL A 255 -13.88 4.47 4.32
C VAL A 255 -14.49 3.07 4.46
N THR A 256 -15.76 2.90 4.10
CA THR A 256 -16.37 1.56 4.02
C THR A 256 -15.63 0.72 2.96
N ALA A 257 -15.31 1.31 1.81
CA ALA A 257 -14.54 0.68 0.74
C ALA A 257 -13.11 0.32 1.20
N ALA A 258 -12.41 1.25 1.83
CA ALA A 258 -11.07 1.03 2.38
C ALA A 258 -11.05 -0.09 3.44
N THR A 259 -12.15 -0.27 4.17
CA THR A 259 -12.29 -1.38 5.12
C THR A 259 -12.38 -2.73 4.41
N LYS A 260 -13.19 -2.82 3.35
CA LYS A 260 -13.24 -4.02 2.50
C LYS A 260 -11.90 -4.32 1.83
N PHE A 261 -11.20 -3.28 1.38
CA PHE A 261 -9.85 -3.40 0.83
C PHE A 261 -8.90 -4.06 1.83
N ARG A 262 -8.88 -3.60 3.09
CA ARG A 262 -8.07 -4.18 4.17
C ARG A 262 -8.44 -5.62 4.53
N GLN A 263 -9.70 -6.00 4.29
CA GLN A 263 -10.19 -7.37 4.46
C GLN A 263 -9.85 -8.26 3.26
N GLY A 264 -9.23 -7.73 2.22
CA GLY A 264 -8.94 -8.45 0.97
C GLY A 264 -10.14 -8.58 0.03
N ASP A 265 -11.29 -7.97 0.37
CA ASP A 265 -12.46 -7.86 -0.52
C ASP A 265 -12.25 -6.69 -1.50
N TYR A 266 -11.33 -6.89 -2.45
CA TYR A 266 -11.03 -5.90 -3.49
C TYR A 266 -12.24 -5.60 -4.39
N PRO A 267 -13.06 -6.59 -4.83
CA PRO A 267 -14.27 -6.30 -5.60
C PRO A 267 -15.27 -5.43 -4.84
N GLY A 268 -15.52 -5.73 -3.57
CA GLY A 268 -16.41 -4.92 -2.74
C GLY A 268 -15.82 -3.55 -2.40
N ALA A 269 -14.49 -3.43 -2.29
CA ALA A 269 -13.80 -2.15 -2.16
C ALA A 269 -13.99 -1.28 -3.40
N ILE A 270 -13.77 -1.83 -4.61
CA ILE A 270 -13.97 -1.11 -5.87
C ILE A 270 -15.39 -0.54 -5.95
N GLN A 271 -16.42 -1.34 -5.64
CA GLN A 271 -17.81 -0.87 -5.62
C GLN A 271 -18.05 0.29 -4.64
N GLY A 272 -17.39 0.26 -3.49
CA GLY A 272 -17.48 1.34 -2.52
C GLY A 272 -16.74 2.60 -2.99
N PHE A 273 -15.56 2.46 -3.58
CA PHE A 273 -14.83 3.59 -4.18
C PHE A 273 -15.59 4.18 -5.36
N ASP A 274 -16.29 3.37 -6.17
CA ASP A 274 -17.18 3.83 -7.23
C ASP A 274 -18.27 4.77 -6.69
N ARG A 275 -18.90 4.40 -5.56
CA ARG A 275 -19.90 5.25 -4.90
C ARG A 275 -19.28 6.52 -4.32
N ALA A 276 -18.07 6.44 -3.76
CA ALA A 276 -17.34 7.61 -3.28
C ALA A 276 -17.04 8.60 -4.42
N ILE A 277 -16.57 8.09 -5.56
CA ILE A 277 -16.27 8.88 -6.77
C ILE A 277 -17.55 9.45 -7.39
N ALA A 278 -18.65 8.68 -7.42
CA ALA A 278 -19.93 9.17 -7.92
C ALA A 278 -20.47 10.32 -7.07
N ALA A 279 -20.33 10.24 -5.74
CA ALA A 279 -20.71 11.30 -4.81
C ALA A 279 -19.74 12.50 -4.84
N LYS A 280 -18.46 12.28 -5.17
CA LYS A 280 -17.43 13.31 -5.25
C LYS A 280 -16.47 13.03 -6.44
N PRO A 281 -16.77 13.55 -7.65
CA PRO A 281 -15.99 13.23 -8.85
C PRO A 281 -14.52 13.68 -8.83
N ASN A 282 -14.16 14.64 -7.98
CA ASN A 282 -12.80 15.15 -7.79
C ASN A 282 -12.09 14.54 -6.55
N TYR A 283 -12.46 13.32 -6.16
CA TYR A 283 -11.91 12.63 -4.99
C TYR A 283 -10.61 11.88 -5.33
N THR A 284 -9.47 12.57 -5.31
CA THR A 284 -8.15 11.99 -5.65
C THR A 284 -7.86 10.70 -4.88
N ALA A 285 -8.10 10.68 -3.57
CA ALA A 285 -7.81 9.50 -2.76
C ALA A 285 -8.65 8.28 -3.17
N ALA A 286 -9.91 8.47 -3.58
CA ALA A 286 -10.76 7.38 -4.03
C ALA A 286 -10.29 6.78 -5.36
N TYR A 287 -9.79 7.59 -6.30
CA TYR A 287 -9.16 7.07 -7.51
C TYR A 287 -7.88 6.28 -7.21
N ILE A 288 -7.01 6.80 -6.33
CA ILE A 288 -5.78 6.10 -5.92
C ILE A 288 -6.12 4.76 -5.27
N ALA A 289 -7.08 4.73 -4.35
CA ALA A 289 -7.46 3.51 -3.65
C ALA A 289 -8.16 2.49 -4.56
N ARG A 290 -8.97 2.95 -5.53
CA ARG A 290 -9.57 2.08 -6.56
C ARG A 290 -8.51 1.53 -7.52
N ALA A 291 -7.51 2.32 -7.89
CA ALA A 291 -6.35 1.85 -8.65
C ALA A 291 -5.57 0.77 -7.88
N GLU A 292 -5.29 0.98 -6.59
CA GLU A 292 -4.64 -0.04 -5.75
C GLU A 292 -5.47 -1.33 -5.68
N ALA A 293 -6.79 -1.25 -5.51
CA ALA A 293 -7.67 -2.43 -5.52
C ALA A 293 -7.61 -3.18 -6.86
N ASN A 294 -7.60 -2.44 -7.96
CA ASN A 294 -7.45 -3.01 -9.30
C ASN A 294 -6.07 -3.64 -9.52
N LEU A 295 -5.00 -3.09 -8.92
CA LEU A 295 -3.66 -3.67 -8.99
C LEU A 295 -3.64 -5.07 -8.35
N TYR A 296 -4.27 -5.23 -7.18
CA TYR A 296 -4.38 -6.55 -6.53
C TYR A 296 -5.20 -7.57 -7.36
N LEU A 297 -6.12 -7.10 -8.21
CA LEU A 297 -6.88 -7.95 -9.14
C LEU A 297 -6.23 -8.08 -10.53
N GLU A 298 -4.99 -7.60 -10.70
CA GLU A 298 -4.24 -7.63 -11.96
C GLU A 298 -4.90 -6.81 -13.09
N ASN A 299 -5.74 -5.81 -12.79
CA ASN A 299 -6.47 -4.99 -13.76
C ASN A 299 -5.66 -3.77 -14.22
N GLY A 300 -4.49 -3.99 -14.83
CA GLY A 300 -3.54 -2.94 -15.22
C GLY A 300 -4.11 -1.74 -15.98
N GLN A 301 -5.06 -1.96 -16.90
CA GLN A 301 -5.71 -0.87 -17.65
C GLN A 301 -6.56 0.04 -16.75
N GLU A 302 -7.30 -0.51 -15.79
CA GLU A 302 -8.07 0.28 -14.82
C GLU A 302 -7.14 1.02 -13.86
N VAL A 303 -6.00 0.42 -13.47
CA VAL A 303 -4.95 1.10 -12.70
C VAL A 303 -4.47 2.36 -13.42
N ILE A 304 -4.14 2.24 -14.72
CA ILE A 304 -3.68 3.38 -15.54
C ILE A 304 -4.78 4.45 -15.65
N ARG A 305 -6.03 4.04 -15.87
CA ARG A 305 -7.18 4.93 -16.00
C ARG A 305 -7.37 5.77 -14.73
N ASP A 306 -7.40 5.12 -13.56
CA ASP A 306 -7.59 5.80 -12.29
C ASP A 306 -6.41 6.68 -11.91
N ALA A 307 -5.18 6.23 -12.18
CA ALA A 307 -3.99 7.03 -11.98
C ALA A 307 -3.98 8.30 -12.86
N ASN A 308 -4.46 8.21 -14.10
CA ASN A 308 -4.62 9.38 -14.98
C ASN A 308 -5.66 10.37 -14.44
N LEU A 309 -6.79 9.88 -13.91
CA LEU A 309 -7.81 10.72 -13.29
C LEU A 309 -7.28 11.40 -12.02
N ALA A 310 -6.56 10.66 -11.16
CA ALA A 310 -5.89 11.20 -9.99
C ALA A 310 -4.86 12.29 -10.36
N LEU A 311 -4.06 12.08 -11.42
CA LEU A 311 -3.08 13.06 -11.90
C LEU A 311 -3.73 14.31 -12.53
N LYS A 312 -4.92 14.18 -13.12
CA LYS A 312 -5.69 15.34 -13.60
C LYS A 312 -6.11 16.26 -12.45
N ILE A 313 -6.45 15.69 -11.29
CA ILE A 313 -6.87 16.44 -10.10
C ILE A 313 -5.65 16.91 -9.28
N SER A 314 -4.62 16.06 -9.18
CA SER A 314 -3.41 16.28 -8.39
C SER A 314 -2.15 15.99 -9.21
N PRO A 315 -1.69 16.94 -10.06
CA PRO A 315 -0.61 16.72 -11.03
C PRO A 315 0.77 16.42 -10.44
N ARG A 316 0.95 16.61 -9.13
CA ARG A 316 2.20 16.33 -8.40
C ARG A 316 2.06 15.14 -7.43
N SER A 317 1.03 14.31 -7.59
CA SER A 317 0.85 13.11 -6.76
C SER A 317 1.89 12.04 -7.12
N SER A 318 2.87 11.82 -6.25
CA SER A 318 3.88 10.77 -6.45
C SER A 318 3.25 9.37 -6.45
N ASP A 319 2.23 9.12 -5.63
CA ASP A 319 1.53 7.84 -5.58
C ASP A 319 0.78 7.53 -6.89
N ALA A 320 0.14 8.55 -7.48
CA ALA A 320 -0.55 8.36 -8.76
C ALA A 320 0.45 8.07 -9.91
N TYR A 321 1.62 8.71 -9.91
CA TYR A 321 2.70 8.35 -10.84
C TYR A 321 3.19 6.91 -10.61
N ALA A 322 3.42 6.51 -9.35
CA ALA A 322 3.86 5.16 -9.02
C ALA A 322 2.86 4.09 -9.48
N LEU A 323 1.56 4.32 -9.26
CA LEU A 323 0.48 3.44 -9.71
C LEU A 323 0.37 3.37 -11.22
N ARG A 324 0.46 4.51 -11.92
CA ARG A 324 0.47 4.51 -13.39
C ARG A 324 1.67 3.75 -13.93
N GLY A 325 2.83 3.89 -13.29
CA GLY A 325 4.05 3.17 -13.62
C GLY A 325 3.87 1.65 -13.54
N VAL A 326 3.41 1.12 -12.41
CA VAL A 326 3.17 -0.33 -12.28
C VAL A 326 2.03 -0.83 -13.17
N GLY A 327 0.99 -0.01 -13.39
CA GLY A 327 -0.06 -0.29 -14.35
C GLY A 327 0.49 -0.47 -15.77
N LYS A 328 1.31 0.47 -16.23
CA LYS A 328 2.00 0.40 -17.54
C LYS A 328 2.91 -0.83 -17.64
N ALA A 329 3.66 -1.14 -16.60
CA ALA A 329 4.49 -2.33 -16.53
C ALA A 329 3.66 -3.61 -16.71
N SER A 330 2.53 -3.72 -16.02
CA SER A 330 1.60 -4.86 -16.15
C SER A 330 0.96 -4.99 -17.53
N THR A 331 0.93 -3.90 -18.31
CA THR A 331 0.41 -3.88 -19.69
C THR A 331 1.51 -3.90 -20.77
N GLY A 332 2.78 -4.11 -20.39
CA GLY A 332 3.90 -4.22 -21.34
C GLY A 332 4.51 -2.91 -21.82
N ASP A 333 4.09 -1.74 -21.28
CA ASP A 333 4.73 -0.44 -21.55
C ASP A 333 5.86 -0.20 -20.56
N SER A 334 6.99 -0.89 -20.76
CA SER A 334 8.14 -0.84 -19.85
C SER A 334 8.82 0.54 -19.82
N GLN A 335 8.95 1.20 -20.97
CA GLN A 335 9.54 2.54 -21.07
C GLN A 335 8.68 3.57 -20.33
N GLY A 336 7.37 3.58 -20.57
CA GLY A 336 6.45 4.47 -19.88
C GLY A 336 6.34 4.16 -18.38
N ALA A 337 6.49 2.89 -18.00
CA ALA A 337 6.52 2.47 -16.59
C ALA A 337 7.70 3.10 -15.84
N PHE A 338 8.92 2.92 -16.34
CA PHE A 338 10.12 3.49 -15.72
C PHE A 338 10.07 5.01 -15.66
N ALA A 339 9.59 5.68 -16.71
CA ALA A 339 9.44 7.14 -16.73
C ALA A 339 8.52 7.65 -15.60
N ASP A 340 7.38 6.98 -15.37
CA ASP A 340 6.46 7.33 -14.29
C ASP A 340 7.00 7.00 -12.90
N LEU A 341 7.69 5.86 -12.75
CA LEU A 341 8.30 5.46 -11.48
C LEU A 341 9.45 6.40 -11.07
N ASP A 342 10.30 6.78 -12.02
CA ASP A 342 11.37 7.75 -11.78
C ASP A 342 10.76 9.12 -11.42
N ARG A 343 9.66 9.52 -12.08
CA ARG A 343 8.94 10.75 -11.72
C ARG A 343 8.35 10.69 -10.32
N ALA A 344 7.78 9.57 -9.90
CA ALA A 344 7.24 9.36 -8.56
C ALA A 344 8.33 9.55 -7.49
N ILE A 345 9.50 8.95 -7.71
CA ILE A 345 10.63 9.02 -6.78
C ILE A 345 11.24 10.43 -6.73
N VAL A 346 11.30 11.15 -7.85
CA VAL A 346 11.74 12.56 -7.88
C VAL A 346 10.77 13.46 -7.10
N LEU A 347 9.46 13.25 -7.26
CA LEU A 347 8.44 14.04 -6.57
C LEU A 347 8.42 13.78 -5.06
N ASN A 348 8.65 12.53 -4.65
CA ASN A 348 8.77 12.17 -3.24
C ASN A 348 9.83 11.08 -3.05
N PRO A 349 11.07 11.45 -2.66
CA PRO A 349 12.14 10.49 -2.39
C PRO A 349 11.87 9.55 -1.21
N ARG A 350 10.84 9.80 -0.41
CA ARG A 350 10.36 8.92 0.68
C ARG A 350 9.13 8.10 0.28
N ASN A 351 8.82 7.97 -1.01
CA ASN A 351 7.75 7.09 -1.48
C ASN A 351 8.24 5.63 -1.56
N ALA A 352 8.05 4.87 -0.47
CA ALA A 352 8.44 3.47 -0.41
C ALA A 352 7.74 2.59 -1.47
N ARG A 353 6.47 2.88 -1.78
CA ARG A 353 5.70 2.17 -2.83
C ARG A 353 6.25 2.42 -4.22
N GLY A 354 6.68 3.65 -4.52
CA GLY A 354 7.35 3.98 -5.77
C GLY A 354 8.59 3.12 -6.00
N TYR A 355 9.42 2.95 -4.96
CA TYR A 355 10.58 2.05 -5.02
C TYR A 355 10.20 0.57 -5.11
N LEU A 356 9.17 0.11 -4.38
CA LEU A 356 8.66 -1.25 -4.49
C LEU A 356 8.20 -1.56 -5.92
N TYR A 357 7.35 -0.72 -6.50
CA TYR A 357 6.83 -0.90 -7.86
C TYR A 357 7.93 -0.80 -8.92
N ARG A 358 8.95 0.03 -8.67
CA ARG A 358 10.15 0.05 -9.50
C ARG A 358 10.90 -1.26 -9.44
N GLY A 359 11.16 -1.78 -8.24
CA GLY A 359 11.81 -3.08 -8.08
C GLY A 359 11.02 -4.24 -8.71
N TYR A 360 9.70 -4.24 -8.55
CA TYR A 360 8.81 -5.21 -9.22
C TYR A 360 8.91 -5.13 -10.76
N THR A 361 8.94 -3.91 -11.30
CA THR A 361 9.11 -3.68 -12.75
C THR A 361 10.50 -4.12 -13.24
N GLU A 362 11.54 -3.93 -12.41
CA GLU A 362 12.92 -4.34 -12.73
C GLU A 362 13.09 -5.86 -12.77
N ILE A 363 12.34 -6.63 -12.00
CA ILE A 363 12.34 -8.09 -12.12
C ILE A 363 11.87 -8.53 -13.51
N GLN A 364 10.88 -7.83 -14.08
CA GLN A 364 10.27 -8.20 -15.36
C GLN A 364 11.10 -7.73 -16.57
N TYR A 365 11.58 -6.48 -16.52
CA TYR A 365 12.13 -5.78 -17.68
C TYR A 365 13.60 -5.36 -17.53
N ALA A 366 14.24 -5.70 -16.40
CA ALA A 366 15.62 -5.34 -16.13
C ALA A 366 16.40 -6.48 -15.43
N ASP A 367 17.48 -6.12 -14.73
CA ASP A 367 18.35 -7.04 -14.01
C ASP A 367 17.83 -7.24 -12.56
N PRO A 368 17.66 -8.47 -12.06
CA PRO A 368 17.24 -8.73 -10.68
C PRO A 368 18.08 -8.04 -9.61
N ASN A 369 19.35 -7.72 -9.87
CA ASN A 369 20.19 -6.93 -8.95
C ASN A 369 19.65 -5.51 -8.74
N LYS A 370 19.20 -4.85 -9.81
CA LYS A 370 18.60 -3.50 -9.71
C LYS A 370 17.31 -3.54 -8.90
N ALA A 371 16.51 -4.61 -9.09
CA ALA A 371 15.31 -4.81 -8.31
C ALA A 371 15.63 -4.88 -6.80
N ILE A 372 16.68 -5.62 -6.40
CA ILE A 372 17.13 -5.69 -5.01
C ILE A 372 17.52 -4.30 -4.49
N GLU A 373 18.23 -3.48 -5.27
CA GLU A 373 18.59 -2.11 -4.87
C GLU A 373 17.37 -1.23 -4.63
N SER A 374 16.42 -1.21 -5.57
CA SER A 374 15.17 -0.46 -5.45
C SER A 374 14.38 -0.92 -4.23
N ILE A 375 14.26 -2.23 -4.01
CA ILE A 375 13.51 -2.78 -2.88
C ILE A 375 14.21 -2.51 -1.54
N ASN A 376 15.54 -2.54 -1.51
CA ASN A 376 16.29 -2.13 -0.31
C ASN A 376 16.01 -0.68 0.06
N LYS A 377 15.89 0.23 -0.93
CA LYS A 377 15.46 1.61 -0.66
C LYS A 377 14.04 1.67 -0.12
N ALA A 378 13.10 0.90 -0.68
CA ALA A 378 11.74 0.80 -0.16
C ALA A 378 11.72 0.36 1.31
N LEU A 379 12.49 -0.68 1.65
CA LEU A 379 12.57 -1.26 2.99
C LEU A 379 13.34 -0.39 3.99
N THR A 380 14.27 0.44 3.53
CA THR A 380 14.91 1.48 4.36
C THR A 380 13.91 2.57 4.75
N ILE A 381 12.98 2.92 3.85
CA ILE A 381 11.94 3.92 4.11
C ILE A 381 10.83 3.33 5.00
N ASP A 382 10.36 2.12 4.68
CA ASP A 382 9.37 1.40 5.47
C ASP A 382 9.73 -0.10 5.57
N PRO A 383 10.25 -0.55 6.73
CA PRO A 383 10.66 -1.94 6.94
C PRO A 383 9.50 -2.91 7.18
N ASN A 384 8.24 -2.46 7.13
CA ASN A 384 7.06 -3.28 7.37
C ASN A 384 6.23 -3.56 6.10
N ILE A 385 6.81 -3.33 4.92
CA ILE A 385 6.16 -3.68 3.65
C ILE A 385 6.39 -5.16 3.33
N GLY A 386 5.43 -6.04 3.68
CA GLY A 386 5.52 -7.48 3.43
C GLY A 386 5.67 -7.83 1.94
N ASP A 387 5.02 -7.07 1.05
CA ASP A 387 5.12 -7.26 -0.40
C ASP A 387 6.55 -6.99 -0.90
N ALA A 388 7.26 -6.03 -0.30
CA ALA A 388 8.65 -5.73 -0.66
C ALA A 388 9.59 -6.89 -0.34
N TYR A 389 9.44 -7.54 0.81
CA TYR A 389 10.18 -8.76 1.10
C TYR A 389 9.84 -9.88 0.11
N SER A 390 8.57 -10.05 -0.25
CA SER A 390 8.15 -11.09 -1.20
C SER A 390 8.76 -10.87 -2.60
N VAL A 391 8.80 -9.62 -3.06
CA VAL A 391 9.41 -9.24 -4.35
C VAL A 391 10.93 -9.38 -4.29
N ARG A 392 11.59 -8.99 -3.19
CA ARG A 392 13.04 -9.18 -3.02
C ARG A 392 13.41 -10.67 -2.95
N ALA A 393 12.58 -11.48 -2.31
CA ALA A 393 12.73 -12.92 -2.27
C ALA A 393 12.70 -13.53 -3.68
N ALA A 394 11.81 -13.05 -4.55
CA ALA A 394 11.76 -13.47 -5.94
C ALA A 394 13.03 -13.05 -6.71
N ALA A 395 13.50 -11.82 -6.55
CA ALA A 395 14.75 -11.36 -7.19
C ALA A 395 15.97 -12.17 -6.73
N LYS A 396 16.12 -12.42 -5.42
CA LYS A 396 17.19 -13.27 -4.87
C LYS A 396 17.11 -14.71 -5.37
N HIS A 397 15.90 -15.25 -5.47
CA HIS A 397 15.70 -16.59 -6.02
C HIS A 397 16.20 -16.69 -7.46
N LEU A 398 15.88 -15.71 -8.31
CA LEU A 398 16.40 -15.64 -9.67
C LEU A 398 17.93 -15.63 -9.66
N LEU A 399 18.56 -14.88 -8.76
CA LEU A 399 20.02 -14.86 -8.62
C LEU A 399 20.63 -16.13 -7.97
N GLY A 400 19.83 -17.14 -7.65
CA GLY A 400 20.28 -18.38 -7.00
C GLY A 400 20.50 -18.26 -5.48
N ASP A 401 20.23 -17.10 -4.88
CA ASP A 401 20.26 -16.91 -3.42
C ASP A 401 18.99 -17.48 -2.77
N LEU A 402 18.92 -18.82 -2.75
CA LEU A 402 17.77 -19.55 -2.21
C LEU A 402 17.60 -19.34 -0.69
N GLN A 403 18.70 -19.17 0.05
CA GLN A 403 18.67 -18.94 1.49
C GLN A 403 18.15 -17.54 1.82
N GLY A 404 18.66 -16.51 1.14
CA GLY A 404 18.18 -15.15 1.29
C GLY A 404 16.74 -14.98 0.81
N SER A 405 16.32 -15.73 -0.22
CA SER A 405 14.92 -15.81 -0.66
C SER A 405 14.01 -16.35 0.44
N GLU A 406 14.33 -17.50 1.05
CA GLU A 406 13.52 -18.08 2.13
C GLU A 406 13.48 -17.16 3.37
N SER A 407 14.61 -16.50 3.69
CA SER A 407 14.67 -15.51 4.78
C SER A 407 13.71 -14.33 4.55
N ASP A 408 13.67 -13.80 3.33
CA ASP A 408 12.76 -12.72 2.98
C ASP A 408 11.29 -13.17 3.00
N PHE A 409 10.97 -14.38 2.51
CA PHE A 409 9.61 -14.91 2.65
C PHE A 409 9.20 -15.08 4.12
N ASN A 410 10.09 -15.61 4.96
CA ASN A 410 9.84 -15.71 6.39
C ASN A 410 9.59 -14.35 7.03
N ARG A 411 10.33 -13.32 6.61
CA ARG A 411 10.07 -11.95 7.05
C ARG A 411 8.72 -11.42 6.56
N ALA A 412 8.34 -11.71 5.32
CA ALA A 412 7.01 -11.39 4.80
C ALA A 412 5.89 -12.05 5.62
N PHE A 413 6.05 -13.31 6.05
CA PHE A 413 5.10 -14.02 6.90
C PHE A 413 5.08 -13.52 8.35
N GLN A 414 6.21 -13.08 8.88
CA GLN A 414 6.23 -12.38 10.17
C GLN A 414 5.39 -11.10 10.09
N ILE A 415 5.51 -10.37 8.98
CA ILE A 415 4.72 -9.16 8.72
C ILE A 415 3.23 -9.45 8.54
N ASN A 416 2.91 -10.39 7.67
CA ASN A 416 1.56 -10.84 7.45
C ASN A 416 1.55 -12.36 7.26
N ALA A 417 1.09 -13.07 8.29
CA ALA A 417 0.98 -14.52 8.29
C ALA A 417 0.01 -15.05 7.22
N ASN A 418 -0.89 -14.20 6.72
CA ASN A 418 -1.81 -14.49 5.62
C ASN A 418 -1.47 -13.64 4.37
N SER A 419 -0.19 -13.43 4.08
CA SER A 419 0.22 -12.73 2.85
C SER A 419 -0.03 -13.59 1.61
N PHE A 420 -1.04 -13.21 0.81
CA PHE A 420 -1.35 -13.85 -0.47
C PHE A 420 -0.12 -13.90 -1.39
N LEU A 421 0.53 -12.75 -1.62
CA LEU A 421 1.68 -12.62 -2.53
C LEU A 421 2.87 -13.48 -2.08
N ALA A 422 3.17 -13.50 -0.77
CA ALA A 422 4.26 -14.32 -0.25
C ALA A 422 4.02 -15.81 -0.50
N TYR A 423 2.81 -16.30 -0.24
CA TYR A 423 2.45 -17.70 -0.49
C TYR A 423 2.49 -18.07 -1.97
N VAL A 424 1.88 -17.27 -2.85
CA VAL A 424 1.83 -17.63 -4.29
C VAL A 424 3.20 -17.54 -4.96
N TYR A 425 4.03 -16.54 -4.63
CA TYR A 425 5.38 -16.46 -5.17
C TYR A 425 6.29 -17.54 -4.59
N ARG A 426 6.30 -17.75 -3.26
CA ARG A 426 7.11 -18.83 -2.68
C ARG A 426 6.70 -20.20 -3.23
N GLY A 427 5.38 -20.42 -3.38
CA GLY A 427 4.86 -21.66 -3.93
C GLY A 427 5.31 -21.91 -5.36
N TYR A 428 5.16 -20.91 -6.24
CA TYR A 428 5.66 -20.99 -7.62
C TYR A 428 7.18 -21.26 -7.68
N LEU A 429 7.97 -20.48 -6.93
CA LEU A 429 9.43 -20.60 -6.91
C LEU A 429 9.92 -21.92 -6.30
N LYS A 430 9.19 -22.50 -5.33
CA LYS A 430 9.48 -23.85 -4.82
C LYS A 430 9.32 -24.91 -5.89
N VAL A 431 8.28 -24.79 -6.73
CA VAL A 431 8.06 -25.72 -7.84
C VAL A 431 9.19 -25.64 -8.86
N THR A 432 9.68 -24.43 -9.19
CA THR A 432 10.76 -24.26 -10.18
C THR A 432 12.10 -24.86 -9.72
N VAL A 433 12.35 -24.95 -8.41
CA VAL A 433 13.53 -25.65 -7.84
C VAL A 433 13.25 -27.11 -7.47
N GLY A 434 12.15 -27.69 -7.95
CA GLY A 434 11.84 -29.11 -7.79
C GLY A 434 11.14 -29.51 -6.49
N LYS A 435 10.84 -28.57 -5.59
CA LYS A 435 10.07 -28.81 -4.34
C LYS A 435 8.57 -28.79 -4.63
N LYS A 436 8.10 -29.72 -5.45
CA LYS A 436 6.77 -29.72 -6.09
C LYS A 436 5.62 -29.70 -5.08
N GLU A 437 5.61 -30.64 -4.13
CA GLU A 437 4.52 -30.82 -3.17
C GLU A 437 4.40 -29.61 -2.25
N ALA A 438 5.53 -29.16 -1.71
CA ALA A 438 5.59 -27.97 -0.84
C ALA A 438 5.18 -26.70 -1.60
N GLY A 439 5.58 -26.56 -2.86
CA GLY A 439 5.21 -25.41 -3.68
C GLY A 439 3.72 -25.36 -4.02
N LEU A 440 3.13 -26.51 -4.38
CA LEU A 440 1.69 -26.61 -4.63
C LEU A 440 0.85 -26.39 -3.36
N ALA A 441 1.35 -26.80 -2.18
CA ALA A 441 0.71 -26.51 -0.90
C ALA A 441 0.69 -25.01 -0.58
N ASP A 442 1.80 -24.29 -0.81
CA ASP A 442 1.87 -22.84 -0.66
C ASP A 442 0.92 -22.12 -1.63
N LEU A 443 0.86 -22.54 -2.90
CA LEU A 443 -0.10 -22.00 -3.88
C LEU A 443 -1.55 -22.22 -3.44
N ALA A 444 -1.89 -23.40 -2.91
CA ALA A 444 -3.21 -23.68 -2.37
C ALA A 444 -3.55 -22.79 -1.16
N LYS A 445 -2.59 -22.56 -0.26
CA LYS A 445 -2.75 -21.64 0.87
C LYS A 445 -2.99 -20.21 0.39
N GLY A 446 -2.21 -19.73 -0.58
CA GLY A 446 -2.43 -18.43 -1.21
C GLY A 446 -3.84 -18.28 -1.78
N ILE A 447 -4.28 -19.24 -2.60
CA ILE A 447 -5.65 -19.26 -3.16
C ILE A 447 -6.71 -19.25 -2.05
N SER A 448 -6.52 -19.99 -0.95
CA SER A 448 -7.49 -19.98 0.17
C SER A 448 -7.60 -18.62 0.87
N ILE A 449 -6.54 -17.82 0.87
CA ILE A 449 -6.51 -16.46 1.45
C ILE A 449 -7.23 -15.47 0.53
N SER A 450 -7.08 -15.62 -0.79
CA SER A 450 -7.70 -14.71 -1.76
C SER A 450 -8.30 -15.50 -2.93
N PRO A 451 -9.47 -16.13 -2.70
CA PRO A 451 -10.06 -17.08 -3.66
C PRO A 451 -10.54 -16.41 -4.95
N ASN A 452 -10.76 -15.09 -4.93
CA ASN A 452 -11.18 -14.30 -6.09
C ASN A 452 -9.99 -13.62 -6.81
N ASN A 453 -8.75 -13.88 -6.40
CA ASN A 453 -7.59 -13.32 -7.06
C ASN A 453 -7.11 -14.23 -8.21
N PRO A 454 -7.14 -13.77 -9.48
CA PRO A 454 -6.78 -14.61 -10.62
C PRO A 454 -5.29 -14.99 -10.66
N LEU A 455 -4.40 -14.24 -10.01
CA LEU A 455 -2.95 -14.51 -9.99
C LEU A 455 -2.62 -15.88 -9.37
N GLY A 456 -3.31 -16.27 -8.30
CA GLY A 456 -3.05 -17.53 -7.61
C GLY A 456 -3.29 -18.73 -8.53
N TYR A 457 -4.38 -18.70 -9.30
CA TYR A 457 -4.70 -19.73 -10.29
C TYR A 457 -3.76 -19.68 -11.50
N ASN A 458 -3.37 -18.49 -11.97
CA ASN A 458 -2.37 -18.34 -13.01
C ASN A 458 -1.04 -19.01 -12.61
N LEU A 459 -0.48 -18.65 -11.45
CA LEU A 459 0.78 -19.20 -10.96
C LEU A 459 0.69 -20.69 -10.67
N ARG A 460 -0.46 -21.18 -10.17
CA ARG A 460 -0.68 -22.62 -10.00
C ARG A 460 -0.78 -23.36 -11.33
N GLY A 461 -1.40 -22.76 -12.34
CA GLY A 461 -1.39 -23.26 -13.70
C GLY A 461 0.02 -23.41 -14.24
N GLN A 462 0.85 -22.37 -14.11
CA GLN A 462 2.27 -22.41 -14.51
C GLN A 462 3.07 -23.45 -13.72
N ALA A 463 2.82 -23.61 -12.42
CA ALA A 463 3.42 -24.67 -11.62
C ALA A 463 3.03 -26.08 -12.12
N TYR A 464 1.79 -26.28 -12.57
CA TYR A 464 1.39 -27.53 -13.22
C TYR A 464 2.09 -27.74 -14.56
N VAL A 465 2.34 -26.69 -15.35
CA VAL A 465 3.17 -26.78 -16.57
C VAL A 465 4.59 -27.23 -16.23
N ALA A 466 5.23 -26.59 -15.24
CA ALA A 466 6.58 -26.94 -14.79
C ALA A 466 6.69 -28.41 -14.30
N THR A 467 5.57 -28.99 -13.86
CA THR A 467 5.49 -30.39 -13.42
C THR A 467 4.87 -31.34 -14.44
N GLN A 468 4.71 -30.89 -15.70
CA GLN A 468 4.15 -31.66 -16.83
C GLN A 468 2.70 -32.14 -16.63
N GLN A 469 1.94 -31.50 -15.74
CA GLN A 469 0.53 -31.78 -15.49
C GLN A 469 -0.35 -30.85 -16.35
N LEU A 470 -0.27 -31.00 -17.67
CA LEU A 470 -0.83 -30.03 -18.63
C LEU A 470 -2.36 -29.85 -18.53
N ASP A 471 -3.13 -30.92 -18.29
CA ASP A 471 -4.59 -30.83 -18.13
C ASP A 471 -4.99 -30.01 -16.88
N ARG A 472 -4.28 -30.24 -15.77
CA ARG A 472 -4.48 -29.47 -14.54
C ARG A 472 -4.08 -28.01 -14.73
N ALA A 473 -3.04 -27.73 -15.54
CA ALA A 473 -2.67 -26.37 -15.87
C ALA A 473 -3.80 -25.64 -16.60
N ILE A 474 -4.40 -26.27 -17.61
CA ILE A 474 -5.54 -25.71 -18.35
C ILE A 474 -6.74 -25.46 -17.44
N GLU A 475 -7.03 -26.37 -16.51
CA GLU A 475 -8.10 -26.17 -15.52
C GLU A 475 -7.89 -24.91 -14.68
N GLN A 476 -6.67 -24.71 -14.16
CA GLN A 476 -6.36 -23.51 -13.38
C GLN A 476 -6.42 -22.23 -14.23
N PHE A 477 -5.94 -22.27 -15.47
CA PHE A 477 -6.06 -21.14 -16.40
C PHE A 477 -7.52 -20.82 -16.72
N ASN A 478 -8.39 -21.81 -16.85
CA ASN A 478 -9.82 -21.60 -17.05
C ASN A 478 -10.47 -20.92 -15.83
N ILE A 479 -10.05 -21.26 -14.61
CA ILE A 479 -10.52 -20.55 -13.40
C ILE A 479 -10.05 -19.10 -13.41
N ALA A 480 -8.76 -18.85 -13.69
CA ALA A 480 -8.22 -17.49 -13.78
C ALA A 480 -8.98 -16.64 -14.82
N LEU A 481 -9.30 -17.21 -15.99
CA LEU A 481 -10.06 -16.54 -17.04
C LEU A 481 -11.54 -16.33 -16.70
N ARG A 482 -12.12 -17.15 -15.83
CA ARG A 482 -13.48 -16.91 -15.32
C ARG A 482 -13.52 -15.72 -14.38
N LEU A 483 -12.50 -15.59 -13.53
CA LEU A 483 -12.34 -14.45 -12.61
C LEU A 483 -11.94 -13.17 -13.35
N LYS A 484 -11.12 -13.29 -14.39
CA LYS A 484 -10.68 -12.18 -15.24
C LYS A 484 -10.76 -12.57 -16.73
N PRO A 485 -11.90 -12.30 -17.41
CA PRO A 485 -12.13 -12.70 -18.81
C PRO A 485 -11.16 -12.12 -19.83
N ASN A 486 -10.54 -10.98 -19.51
CA ASN A 486 -9.55 -10.30 -20.35
C ASN A 486 -8.13 -10.42 -19.77
N TYR A 487 -7.77 -11.58 -19.22
CA TYR A 487 -6.41 -11.84 -18.73
C TYR A 487 -5.52 -12.34 -19.87
N ASP A 488 -4.94 -11.40 -20.62
CA ASP A 488 -4.07 -11.62 -21.78
C ASP A 488 -2.97 -12.66 -21.50
N THR A 489 -2.17 -12.46 -20.45
CA THR A 489 -1.08 -13.39 -20.09
C THR A 489 -1.57 -14.83 -19.85
N VAL A 490 -2.76 -15.03 -19.31
CA VAL A 490 -3.31 -16.37 -19.11
C VAL A 490 -3.77 -17.00 -20.42
N TYR A 491 -4.32 -16.21 -21.35
CA TYR A 491 -4.56 -16.70 -22.72
C TYR A 491 -3.24 -17.13 -23.38
N ALA A 492 -2.18 -16.33 -23.28
CA ALA A 492 -0.87 -16.69 -23.83
C ALA A 492 -0.37 -18.03 -23.27
N TYR A 493 -0.35 -18.19 -21.93
CA TYR A 493 0.11 -19.43 -21.31
C TYR A 493 -0.79 -20.63 -21.61
N ARG A 494 -2.11 -20.47 -21.58
CA ARG A 494 -3.04 -21.55 -21.95
C ARG A 494 -2.87 -21.95 -23.41
N GLY A 495 -2.62 -20.98 -24.29
CA GLY A 495 -2.34 -21.22 -25.70
C GLY A 495 -1.08 -22.04 -25.92
N ILE A 496 0.02 -21.67 -25.24
CA ILE A 496 1.29 -22.42 -25.26
C ILE A 496 1.09 -23.85 -24.75
N VAL A 497 0.36 -24.05 -23.65
CA VAL A 497 0.09 -25.39 -23.11
C VAL A 497 -0.76 -26.23 -24.07
N ARG A 498 -1.79 -25.65 -24.68
CA ARG A 498 -2.59 -26.34 -25.72
C ARG A 498 -1.73 -26.76 -26.90
N MET A 499 -0.77 -25.94 -27.31
CA MET A 499 0.19 -26.34 -28.35
C MET A 499 1.10 -27.49 -27.91
N GLN A 500 1.55 -27.52 -26.65
CA GLN A 500 2.30 -28.67 -26.11
C GLN A 500 1.48 -29.96 -26.13
N GLN A 501 0.16 -29.86 -25.95
CA GLN A 501 -0.79 -30.97 -26.12
C GLN A 501 -1.14 -31.26 -27.59
N LYS A 502 -0.46 -30.65 -28.56
CA LYS A 502 -0.72 -30.76 -30.01
C LYS A 502 -2.08 -30.20 -30.45
N ASN A 503 -2.77 -29.44 -29.60
CA ASN A 503 -4.02 -28.73 -29.91
C ASN A 503 -3.72 -27.37 -30.55
N PHE A 504 -3.01 -27.38 -31.69
CA PHE A 504 -2.41 -26.18 -32.28
C PHE A 504 -3.42 -25.09 -32.66
N GLN A 505 -4.58 -25.44 -33.21
CA GLN A 505 -5.60 -24.46 -33.60
C GLN A 505 -6.16 -23.69 -32.39
N GLN A 506 -6.51 -24.41 -31.33
CA GLN A 506 -7.02 -23.79 -30.10
C GLN A 506 -5.92 -22.98 -29.40
N GLY A 507 -4.68 -23.48 -29.45
CA GLY A 507 -3.53 -22.77 -28.90
C GLY A 507 -3.27 -21.44 -29.59
N LEU A 508 -3.28 -21.42 -30.93
CA LEU A 508 -3.13 -20.20 -31.72
C LEU A 508 -4.29 -19.22 -31.47
N ALA A 509 -5.53 -19.72 -31.39
CA ALA A 509 -6.69 -18.87 -31.11
C ALA A 509 -6.59 -18.15 -29.75
N ASP A 510 -6.07 -18.83 -28.72
CA ASP A 510 -5.78 -18.21 -27.42
C ASP A 510 -4.68 -17.16 -27.53
N ILE A 511 -3.57 -17.47 -28.22
CA ILE A 511 -2.48 -16.52 -28.43
C ILE A 511 -2.96 -15.26 -29.17
N GLU A 512 -3.77 -15.41 -30.22
CA GLU A 512 -4.36 -14.29 -30.93
C GLU A 512 -5.33 -13.50 -30.05
N LYS A 513 -6.11 -14.16 -29.18
CA LYS A 513 -6.96 -13.48 -28.21
C LYS A 513 -6.12 -12.67 -27.23
N SER A 514 -4.99 -13.20 -26.75
CA SER A 514 -4.04 -12.47 -25.91
C SER A 514 -3.57 -11.19 -26.60
N LEU A 515 -3.11 -11.29 -27.86
CA LEU A 515 -2.60 -10.13 -28.62
C LEU A 515 -3.68 -9.10 -28.96
N ARG A 516 -4.94 -9.54 -29.13
CA ARG A 516 -6.09 -8.61 -29.28
C ARG A 516 -6.39 -7.84 -27.99
N ILE A 517 -6.21 -8.46 -26.83
CA ILE A 517 -6.42 -7.79 -25.52
C ILE A 517 -5.23 -6.86 -25.22
N ASN A 518 -4.01 -7.36 -25.41
CA ASN A 518 -2.77 -6.64 -25.15
C ASN A 518 -1.76 -6.85 -26.30
N PRO A 519 -1.62 -5.87 -27.20
CA PRO A 519 -0.64 -5.92 -28.29
C PRO A 519 0.83 -5.86 -27.84
N ASN A 520 1.10 -5.66 -26.55
CA ASN A 520 2.45 -5.67 -25.97
C ASN A 520 2.68 -6.89 -25.06
N ASN A 521 1.92 -7.98 -25.27
CA ASN A 521 2.15 -9.22 -24.52
C ASN A 521 3.31 -10.04 -25.12
N GLU A 522 4.47 -9.99 -24.46
CA GLU A 522 5.68 -10.73 -24.86
C GLU A 522 5.43 -12.24 -25.00
N ALA A 523 4.81 -12.86 -23.99
CA ALA A 523 4.59 -14.30 -23.95
C ALA A 523 3.70 -14.79 -25.12
N ALA A 524 2.76 -13.95 -25.57
CA ALA A 524 1.92 -14.24 -26.72
C ALA A 524 2.71 -14.21 -28.04
N TYR A 525 3.62 -13.23 -28.22
CA TYR A 525 4.52 -13.23 -29.38
C TYR A 525 5.45 -14.44 -29.36
N LEU A 526 6.01 -14.81 -28.20
CA LEU A 526 6.80 -16.03 -28.07
C LEU A 526 6.00 -17.29 -28.43
N GLY A 527 4.77 -17.42 -27.91
CA GLY A 527 3.89 -18.53 -28.24
C GLY A 527 3.59 -18.61 -29.74
N ARG A 528 3.34 -17.47 -30.38
CA ARG A 528 3.05 -17.43 -31.83
C ARG A 528 4.28 -17.70 -32.68
N ALA A 529 5.45 -17.21 -32.26
CA ALA A 529 6.72 -17.55 -32.90
C ALA A 529 7.01 -19.05 -32.79
N LEU A 530 6.79 -19.67 -31.63
CA LEU A 530 6.89 -21.13 -31.46
C LEU A 530 5.92 -21.90 -32.37
N TYR A 531 4.71 -21.37 -32.59
CA TYR A 531 3.76 -21.93 -33.54
C TYR A 531 4.33 -21.91 -34.95
N TYR A 532 4.86 -20.77 -35.40
CA TYR A 532 5.46 -20.65 -36.73
C TYR A 532 6.75 -21.48 -36.89
N MET A 533 7.56 -21.63 -35.83
CA MET A 533 8.70 -22.56 -35.82
C MET A 533 8.26 -23.99 -36.10
N ASN A 534 7.16 -24.45 -35.48
CA ASN A 534 6.64 -25.79 -35.70
C ASN A 534 6.16 -25.99 -37.15
N GLN A 535 5.58 -24.94 -37.74
CA GLN A 535 5.17 -24.92 -39.15
C GLN A 535 6.33 -24.70 -40.13
N LYS A 536 7.58 -24.57 -39.63
CA LYS A 536 8.77 -24.22 -40.42
C LYS A 536 8.66 -22.87 -41.15
N ASP A 537 7.74 -22.00 -40.74
CA ASP A 537 7.66 -20.62 -41.21
C ASP A 537 8.61 -19.74 -40.37
N PHE A 538 9.90 -19.91 -40.64
CA PHE A 538 10.95 -19.24 -39.87
C PHE A 538 10.95 -17.71 -40.05
N ARG A 539 10.36 -17.19 -41.15
CA ARG A 539 10.25 -15.74 -41.37
C ARG A 539 9.23 -15.11 -40.43
N ARG A 540 8.05 -15.71 -40.29
CA ARG A 540 7.05 -15.21 -39.33
C ARG A 540 7.50 -15.42 -37.89
N SER A 541 8.15 -16.54 -37.59
CA SER A 541 8.77 -16.75 -36.28
C SER A 541 9.78 -15.64 -35.94
N LEU A 542 10.68 -15.32 -36.88
CA LEU A 542 11.65 -14.24 -36.71
C LEU A 542 10.97 -12.88 -36.44
N SER A 543 9.90 -12.57 -37.16
CA SER A 543 9.13 -11.33 -36.95
C SER A 543 8.54 -11.24 -35.54
N ASP A 544 7.93 -12.32 -35.06
CA ASP A 544 7.34 -12.35 -33.72
C ASP A 544 8.41 -12.34 -32.61
N ALA A 545 9.53 -13.02 -32.82
CA ALA A 545 10.67 -12.98 -31.90
C ALA A 545 11.28 -11.56 -31.81
N ASN A 546 11.36 -10.83 -32.91
CA ASN A 546 11.77 -9.41 -32.89
C ASN A 546 10.83 -8.57 -32.03
N ARG A 547 9.52 -8.76 -32.20
CA ARG A 547 8.53 -8.01 -31.44
C ARG A 547 8.57 -8.33 -29.94
N ALA A 548 8.81 -9.59 -29.57
CA ALA A 548 9.02 -9.98 -28.18
C ALA A 548 10.25 -9.27 -27.56
N ILE A 549 11.36 -9.16 -28.30
CA ILE A 549 12.58 -8.46 -27.86
C ILE A 549 12.35 -6.94 -27.71
N GLU A 550 11.58 -6.33 -28.61
CA GLU A 550 11.21 -4.91 -28.50
C GLU A 550 10.44 -4.61 -27.22
N ILE A 551 9.57 -5.53 -26.79
CA ILE A 551 8.79 -5.43 -25.55
C ILE A 551 9.70 -5.67 -24.34
N ASN A 552 10.51 -6.73 -24.39
CA ASN A 552 11.39 -7.15 -23.30
C ASN A 552 12.80 -7.47 -23.78
N THR A 553 13.67 -6.46 -23.74
CA THR A 553 15.10 -6.60 -24.09
C THR A 553 15.90 -7.43 -23.08
N ALA A 554 15.32 -7.75 -21.92
CA ALA A 554 15.97 -8.54 -20.88
C ALA A 554 15.61 -10.04 -20.95
N ALA A 555 14.73 -10.46 -21.88
CA ALA A 555 14.22 -11.83 -21.95
C ALA A 555 15.12 -12.77 -22.78
N PRO A 556 15.88 -13.69 -22.15
CA PRO A 556 16.75 -14.63 -22.87
C PRO A 556 16.01 -15.56 -23.83
N GLU A 557 14.77 -15.96 -23.50
CA GLU A 557 13.93 -16.85 -24.31
C GLU A 557 13.64 -16.24 -25.68
N SER A 558 13.42 -14.93 -25.72
CA SER A 558 13.18 -14.17 -26.96
C SER A 558 14.40 -14.17 -27.87
N TYR A 559 15.60 -14.02 -27.31
CA TYR A 559 16.86 -14.16 -28.07
C TYR A 559 17.11 -15.60 -28.53
N SER A 560 16.85 -16.61 -27.68
CA SER A 560 16.95 -18.02 -28.09
C SER A 560 16.02 -18.35 -29.26
N LEU A 561 14.77 -17.88 -29.22
CA LEU A 561 13.80 -18.13 -30.28
C LEU A 561 14.15 -17.40 -31.58
N ARG A 562 14.69 -16.18 -31.48
CA ARG A 562 15.21 -15.45 -32.62
C ARG A 562 16.42 -16.16 -33.25
N GLY A 563 17.33 -16.65 -32.42
CA GLY A 563 18.47 -17.46 -32.87
C GLY A 563 18.03 -18.74 -33.58
N ALA A 564 17.06 -19.47 -33.04
CA ALA A 564 16.48 -20.65 -33.67
C ALA A 564 15.80 -20.32 -35.01
N SER A 565 15.13 -19.17 -35.10
CA SER A 565 14.52 -18.70 -36.36
C SER A 565 15.57 -18.40 -37.42
N TYR A 566 16.70 -17.76 -37.04
CA TYR A 566 17.83 -17.55 -37.96
C TYR A 566 18.46 -18.87 -38.42
N LEU A 567 18.60 -19.87 -37.55
CA LEU A 567 19.06 -21.20 -37.96
C LEU A 567 18.15 -21.85 -38.99
N GLY A 568 16.82 -21.79 -38.78
CA GLY A 568 15.85 -22.29 -39.76
C GLY A 568 15.93 -21.58 -41.11
N LEU A 569 16.34 -20.31 -41.11
CA LEU A 569 16.62 -19.51 -42.32
C LEU A 569 18.04 -19.73 -42.88
N ASN A 570 18.80 -20.71 -42.37
CA ASN A 570 20.20 -20.98 -42.73
C ASN A 570 21.17 -19.81 -42.46
N ASN A 571 20.81 -18.87 -41.59
CA ASN A 571 21.65 -17.75 -41.20
C ASN A 571 22.41 -18.05 -39.89
N ARG A 572 23.43 -18.91 -39.99
CA ARG A 572 24.20 -19.38 -38.83
C ARG A 572 24.95 -18.26 -38.09
N SER A 573 25.43 -17.24 -38.81
CA SER A 573 26.18 -16.14 -38.19
C SER A 573 25.30 -15.31 -37.27
N GLN A 574 24.09 -14.93 -37.70
CA GLN A 574 23.13 -14.23 -36.85
C GLN A 574 22.65 -15.10 -35.71
N ALA A 575 22.34 -16.38 -35.98
CA ALA A 575 21.93 -17.30 -34.93
C ALA A 575 22.94 -17.38 -33.77
N LYS A 576 24.24 -17.44 -34.09
CA LYS A 576 25.31 -17.47 -33.08
C LYS A 576 25.30 -16.22 -32.19
N ILE A 577 25.13 -15.03 -32.76
CA ILE A 577 25.03 -13.77 -32.01
C ILE A 577 23.85 -13.81 -31.04
N GLU A 578 22.68 -14.25 -31.52
CA GLU A 578 21.47 -14.31 -30.71
C GLU A 578 21.60 -15.32 -29.55
N PHE A 579 22.17 -16.51 -29.80
CA PHE A 579 22.41 -17.48 -28.75
C PHE A 579 23.47 -17.01 -27.74
N GLN A 580 24.51 -16.29 -28.16
CA GLN A 580 25.48 -15.67 -27.24
C GLN A 580 24.80 -14.64 -26.33
N LYS A 581 23.88 -13.84 -26.88
CA LYS A 581 23.09 -12.88 -26.11
C LYS A 581 22.16 -13.58 -25.12
N ALA A 582 21.46 -14.63 -25.55
CA ALA A 582 20.61 -15.45 -24.69
C ALA A 582 21.42 -16.08 -23.54
N ALA A 583 22.58 -16.68 -23.83
CA ALA A 583 23.47 -17.26 -22.82
C ALA A 583 23.90 -16.22 -21.78
N THR A 584 24.30 -15.03 -22.23
CA THR A 584 24.67 -13.92 -21.34
C THR A 584 23.52 -13.55 -20.38
N LEU A 585 22.29 -13.50 -20.90
CA LEU A 585 21.12 -13.14 -20.12
C LEU A 585 20.70 -14.25 -19.15
N TYR A 586 20.70 -15.53 -19.56
CA TYR A 586 20.46 -16.66 -18.66
C TYR A 586 21.48 -16.71 -17.52
N GLN A 587 22.76 -16.49 -17.83
CA GLN A 587 23.82 -16.44 -16.81
C GLN A 587 23.58 -15.32 -15.79
N LYS A 588 23.24 -14.11 -16.25
CA LYS A 588 22.90 -12.99 -15.36
C LYS A 588 21.67 -13.27 -14.49
N ARG A 589 20.71 -14.03 -15.01
CA ARG A 589 19.49 -14.46 -14.31
C ARG A 589 19.68 -15.72 -13.48
N GLY A 590 20.91 -16.23 -13.29
CA GLY A 590 21.17 -17.44 -12.52
C GLY A 590 20.54 -18.73 -13.08
N ASP A 591 20.04 -18.70 -14.33
CA ASP A 591 19.39 -19.85 -14.96
C ASP A 591 20.43 -20.78 -15.58
N ILE A 592 21.06 -21.56 -14.72
CA ILE A 592 22.18 -22.44 -15.08
C ILE A 592 21.74 -23.48 -16.12
N LYS A 593 20.52 -24.00 -16.01
CA LYS A 593 20.05 -25.05 -16.92
C LYS A 593 19.93 -24.52 -18.35
N ASN A 594 19.16 -23.46 -18.56
CA ASN A 594 18.97 -22.91 -19.90
C ASN A 594 20.25 -22.28 -20.45
N TYR A 595 21.13 -21.75 -19.58
CA TYR A 595 22.47 -21.34 -19.97
C TYR A 595 23.27 -22.50 -20.60
N GLN A 596 23.30 -23.68 -19.96
CA GLN A 596 24.01 -24.85 -20.50
C GLN A 596 23.37 -25.39 -21.78
N ASP A 597 22.04 -25.36 -21.87
CA ASP A 597 21.31 -25.78 -23.08
C ASP A 597 21.70 -24.89 -24.27
N VAL A 598 21.76 -23.57 -24.08
CA VAL A 598 22.19 -22.63 -25.14
C VAL A 598 23.67 -22.80 -25.48
N LEU A 599 24.55 -23.04 -24.50
CA LEU A 599 25.96 -23.34 -24.78
C LEU A 599 26.14 -24.61 -25.61
N THR A 600 25.30 -25.62 -25.39
CA THR A 600 25.33 -26.85 -26.18
C THR A 600 24.99 -26.58 -27.64
N VAL A 601 23.96 -25.75 -27.90
CA VAL A 601 23.64 -25.30 -29.26
C VAL A 601 24.81 -24.51 -29.87
N LEU A 602 25.42 -23.58 -29.12
CA LEU A 602 26.54 -22.78 -29.60
C LEU A 602 27.77 -23.61 -30.00
N ARG A 603 28.01 -24.76 -29.35
CA ARG A 603 29.11 -25.67 -29.71
C ARG A 603 28.87 -26.40 -31.04
N LEU A 604 27.63 -26.48 -31.49
CA LEU A 604 27.22 -27.12 -32.75
C LEU A 604 27.16 -26.13 -33.93
N LEU A 605 27.34 -24.82 -33.68
CA LEU A 605 27.28 -23.73 -34.67
C LEU A 605 28.66 -23.19 -35.05
#